data_AF-A0A4Y2QWA0-F1
#
_entry.id   AF-A0A4Y2QWA0-F1
#
_cell.length_a   1.000
_cell.length_b   1.000
_cell.length_c   1.000
_cell.angle_alpha   90.00
_cell.angle_beta   90.00
_cell.angle_gamma   90.00
#
_symmetry.space_group_name_H-M   'P 1'
#
loop_
_entity.id
_entity.type
_entity.pdbx_description
1 polymer ?
#
loop_
_entity_poly.entity_id
_entity_poly.type
_entity_poly.pdbx_seq_one_letter_code
_entity_poly.pdbx_strand_id
1 'polypeptide(L)'
;MDKCLKTETPKRLASRTEIRTDWPVQGYFCGNEMDWAKYCDVYTDGGKSMSSCYKGLRGRIKVVAPHVTWSNCCIYRQSLAAEP
;
A
#
# COMPACT_ATOMS: atom_id res chain seq x y z
N MET A 1 -16.48 -11.85 1.54
CA MET A 1 -15.62 -12.43 0.50
C MET A 1 -14.19 -12.27 1.00
N ASP A 2 -13.69 -13.36 1.59
CA ASP A 2 -12.32 -13.72 2.03
C ASP A 2 -11.30 -12.57 2.23
N LYS A 3 -11.22 -12.01 3.45
CA LYS A 3 -10.33 -12.43 4.55
C LYS A 3 -8.87 -12.57 4.09
N CYS A 4 -8.10 -11.49 4.26
CA CYS A 4 -6.63 -11.41 4.26
C CYS A 4 -5.96 -12.74 3.86
N LEU A 5 -5.55 -12.85 2.58
CA LEU A 5 -4.92 -14.03 1.96
C LEU A 5 -4.28 -14.96 3.00
N LYS A 6 -5.00 -16.03 3.36
CA LYS A 6 -4.39 -17.12 4.11
C LYS A 6 -3.32 -17.72 3.22
N THR A 7 -2.07 -17.57 3.66
CA THR A 7 -0.89 -18.15 3.06
C THR A 7 -0.94 -19.67 3.20
N GLU A 8 -1.32 -20.36 2.12
CA GLU A 8 -0.86 -21.73 1.90
C GLU A 8 0.52 -21.64 1.23
N THR A 9 1.52 -22.26 1.84
CA THR A 9 2.90 -22.33 1.33
C THR A 9 2.92 -23.01 -0.05
N PRO A 10 3.22 -22.30 -1.16
CA PRO A 10 3.29 -22.95 -2.46
C PRO A 10 4.65 -23.62 -2.62
N LYS A 11 4.61 -24.90 -2.98
CA LYS A 11 5.80 -25.68 -3.36
C LYS A 11 6.48 -24.99 -4.54
N ARG A 12 7.67 -24.45 -4.27
CA ARG A 12 8.79 -24.14 -5.18
C ARG A 12 8.48 -24.25 -6.68
N LEU A 13 8.09 -23.13 -7.31
CA LEU A 13 8.27 -22.90 -8.75
C LEU A 13 8.74 -21.46 -8.97
N ALA A 14 9.90 -21.32 -9.60
CA ALA A 14 10.61 -20.06 -9.73
C ALA A 14 10.03 -19.13 -10.82
N SER A 15 10.23 -17.82 -10.62
CA SER A 15 10.23 -16.72 -11.61
C SER A 15 8.91 -16.05 -12.02
N ARG A 16 8.25 -15.37 -11.07
CA ARG A 16 7.64 -14.04 -11.28
C ARG A 16 7.55 -13.38 -9.91
N THR A 17 8.24 -12.24 -9.74
CA THR A 17 8.41 -11.47 -8.50
C THR A 17 7.25 -11.67 -7.51
N GLU A 18 7.45 -12.49 -6.47
CA GLU A 18 6.48 -12.61 -5.37
C GLU A 18 6.28 -11.23 -4.78
N ILE A 19 5.11 -10.65 -5.03
CA ILE A 19 4.76 -9.38 -4.42
C ILE A 19 4.50 -9.67 -2.95
N ARG A 20 5.45 -9.29 -2.09
CA ARG A 20 5.31 -9.43 -0.64
C ARG A 20 4.10 -8.61 -0.18
N THR A 21 3.06 -9.31 0.24
CA THR A 21 1.91 -8.73 0.96
C THR A 21 2.19 -8.58 2.45
N ASP A 22 3.33 -9.08 2.94
CA ASP A 22 3.87 -8.71 4.25
C ASP A 22 4.43 -7.29 4.18
N TRP A 23 3.69 -6.35 4.74
CA TRP A 23 4.14 -4.99 5.03
C TRP A 23 3.32 -4.41 6.18
N PRO A 24 3.88 -3.49 6.98
CA PRO A 24 3.29 -3.09 8.26
C PRO A 24 1.83 -2.61 8.15
N VAL A 25 1.49 -1.84 7.11
CA VAL A 25 0.15 -1.30 6.95
C VAL A 25 -0.85 -2.36 6.44
N GLN A 26 -0.43 -3.36 5.64
CA GLN A 26 -1.32 -4.51 5.35
C GLN A 26 -1.59 -5.32 6.63
N GLY A 27 -0.56 -5.54 7.46
CA GLY A 27 -0.71 -6.19 8.76
C GLY A 27 -1.69 -5.44 9.66
N TYR A 28 -1.57 -4.11 9.72
CA TYR A 28 -2.50 -3.25 10.45
C TYR A 28 -3.94 -3.37 9.92
N PHE A 29 -4.15 -3.30 8.61
CA PHE A 29 -5.49 -3.43 8.02
C PHE A 29 -6.10 -4.81 8.34
N CYS A 30 -5.33 -5.88 8.15
CA CYS A 30 -5.80 -7.22 8.48
C CYS A 30 -6.11 -7.40 9.97
N GLY A 31 -5.27 -6.85 10.86
CA GLY A 31 -5.45 -6.95 12.31
C GLY A 31 -6.63 -6.14 12.85
N ASN A 32 -7.05 -5.10 12.15
CA ASN A 32 -8.17 -4.23 12.54
C ASN A 32 -9.43 -4.45 11.68
N GLU A 33 -9.50 -5.56 10.92
CA GLU A 33 -10.61 -5.88 10.03
C GLU A 33 -10.99 -4.75 9.04
N MET A 34 -9.99 -3.95 8.65
CA MET A 34 -10.15 -2.87 7.69
C MET A 34 -10.09 -3.41 6.27
N ASP A 35 -11.11 -3.11 5.50
CA ASP A 35 -11.24 -3.58 4.12
C ASP A 35 -10.81 -2.49 3.14
N TRP A 36 -9.79 -2.79 2.33
CA TRP A 36 -9.31 -1.91 1.27
C TRP A 36 -10.40 -1.50 0.28
N ALA A 37 -11.43 -2.34 0.06
CA ALA A 37 -12.54 -2.04 -0.83
C ALA A 37 -13.40 -0.85 -0.35
N LYS A 38 -13.27 -0.43 0.91
CA LYS A 38 -13.99 0.72 1.47
C LYS A 38 -13.29 2.06 1.22
N TYR A 39 -12.09 2.04 0.64
CA TYR A 39 -11.26 3.22 0.47
C TYR A 39 -11.13 3.57 -1.01
N CYS A 40 -11.27 4.85 -1.35
CA CYS A 40 -11.10 5.35 -2.71
C CYS A 40 -9.72 5.97 -2.94
N ASP A 41 -9.13 6.58 -1.91
CA ASP A 41 -7.93 7.42 -2.06
C ASP A 41 -6.94 7.25 -0.90
N VAL A 42 -5.65 7.37 -1.22
CA VAL A 42 -4.56 7.40 -0.24
C VAL A 42 -3.68 8.62 -0.46
N TYR A 43 -3.44 9.35 0.64
CA TYR A 43 -2.61 10.55 0.65
C TYR A 43 -1.32 10.29 1.42
N THR A 44 -0.16 10.58 0.81
CA THR A 44 1.16 10.39 1.45
C THR A 44 2.07 11.60 1.25
N ASP A 45 3.17 11.67 1.98
CA ASP A 45 4.19 12.74 1.90
C ASP A 45 4.93 12.79 0.55
N GLY A 46 4.75 11.81 -0.33
CA GLY A 46 5.40 11.76 -1.63
C GLY A 46 6.86 11.28 -1.59
N GLY A 47 7.40 10.97 -0.41
CA GLY A 47 8.73 10.41 -0.24
C GLY A 47 8.94 9.14 -1.05
N LYS A 48 10.18 8.84 -1.48
CA LYS A 48 10.47 7.73 -2.40
C LYS A 48 9.96 6.37 -1.89
N SER A 49 10.02 6.13 -0.58
CA SER A 49 9.47 4.92 0.08
C SER A 49 7.95 4.83 -0.03
N MET A 50 7.25 5.96 -0.17
CA MET A 50 5.80 6.06 -0.25
C MET A 50 5.30 6.08 -1.69
N SER A 51 5.92 6.91 -2.55
CA SER A 51 5.46 7.21 -3.91
C SER A 51 5.92 6.24 -4.99
N SER A 52 6.95 5.42 -4.72
CA SER A 52 7.47 4.47 -5.71
C SER A 52 6.40 3.45 -6.15
N CYS A 53 6.24 3.30 -7.46
CA CYS A 53 5.22 2.44 -8.09
C CYS A 53 5.53 0.95 -8.01
N TYR A 54 6.80 0.55 -7.82
CA TYR A 54 7.20 -0.86 -7.78
C TYR A 54 7.58 -1.34 -6.38
N LYS A 55 8.29 -0.51 -5.60
CA LYS A 55 8.81 -0.89 -4.28
C LYS A 55 8.22 -0.06 -3.14
N GLY A 56 7.53 1.02 -3.46
CA GLY A 56 6.94 1.91 -2.47
C GLY A 56 5.56 1.46 -2.02
N LEU A 57 5.04 2.17 -1.02
CA LEU A 57 3.70 1.95 -0.47
C LEU A 57 2.63 1.99 -1.57
N ARG A 58 2.67 2.97 -2.48
CA ARG A 58 1.76 3.08 -3.62
C ARG A 58 1.72 1.78 -4.45
N GLY A 59 2.88 1.23 -4.78
CA GLY A 59 2.98 -0.01 -5.55
C GLY A 59 2.32 -1.18 -4.84
N ARG A 60 2.55 -1.31 -3.52
CA ARG A 60 1.96 -2.37 -2.69
C ARG A 60 0.44 -2.22 -2.55
N ILE A 61 -0.04 -1.00 -2.35
CA ILE A 61 -1.49 -0.71 -2.29
C ILE A 61 -2.15 -1.08 -3.61
N LYS A 62 -1.55 -0.75 -4.76
CA LYS A 62 -2.13 -1.08 -6.07
C LYS A 62 -2.27 -2.59 -6.33
N VAL A 63 -1.56 -3.43 -5.58
CA VAL A 63 -1.67 -4.88 -5.67
C VAL A 63 -2.89 -5.39 -4.90
N VAL A 64 -3.15 -4.83 -3.71
CA VAL A 64 -4.30 -5.22 -2.87
C VAL A 64 -5.58 -4.44 -3.19
N ALA A 65 -5.44 -3.25 -3.76
CA ALA A 65 -6.50 -2.27 -3.98
C ALA A 65 -6.21 -1.44 -5.25
N PRO A 66 -6.31 -2.03 -6.45
CA PRO A 66 -5.96 -1.34 -7.70
C PRO A 66 -6.86 -0.12 -8.00
N HIS A 67 -8.08 -0.10 -7.45
CA HIS A 67 -9.03 1.01 -7.60
C HIS A 67 -8.63 2.26 -6.79
N VAL A 68 -7.91 2.08 -5.68
CA VAL A 68 -7.50 3.19 -4.80
C VAL A 68 -6.61 4.17 -5.56
N THR A 69 -7.00 5.43 -5.67
CA THR A 69 -6.13 6.46 -6.24
C THR A 69 -5.09 6.93 -5.20
N TRP A 70 -4.00 7.50 -5.69
CA TRP A 70 -2.91 7.97 -4.83
C TRP A 70 -2.61 9.41 -5.15
N SER A 71 -2.46 10.23 -4.11
CA SER A 71 -2.17 11.66 -4.22
C SER A 71 -1.13 12.12 -3.18
N ASN A 72 -0.41 13.19 -3.49
CA ASN A 72 0.45 13.87 -2.52
C ASN A 72 -0.41 14.64 -1.51
N CYS A 73 -0.17 14.40 -0.22
CA CYS A 73 -0.87 15.07 0.87
C CYS A 73 -0.69 16.59 0.78
N CYS A 74 -1.80 17.34 0.74
CA CYS A 74 -1.78 18.80 0.67
C CYS A 74 -1.23 19.42 1.95
N ILE A 75 -1.55 18.86 3.12
CA ILE A 75 -1.06 19.35 4.42
C ILE A 75 0.46 19.23 4.49
N TYR A 76 1.02 18.10 4.05
CA TYR A 76 2.48 17.93 3.99
C TYR A 76 3.13 18.91 3.00
N ARG A 77 2.54 19.10 1.82
CA ARG A 77 3.05 20.09 0.85
C ARG A 77 2.98 21.53 1.37
N GLN A 78 1.92 21.88 2.09
CA GLN A 78 1.78 23.18 2.73
C GLN A 78 2.83 23.36 3.83
N SER A 79 3.08 22.32 4.63
CA SER A 79 4.15 22.34 5.64
C SER A 79 5.51 22.62 5.00
N LEU A 80 5.84 21.95 3.88
CA LEU A 80 7.10 22.19 3.16
C LEU A 80 7.20 23.61 2.59
N ALA A 81 6.09 24.17 2.11
CA ALA A 81 6.07 25.52 1.56
C ALA A 81 6.12 26.62 2.65
N ALA A 82 5.75 26.27 3.88
CA ALA A 82 5.79 27.16 5.04
C ALA A 82 7.14 27.10 5.77
N GLU A 83 8.05 26.20 5.40
CA GLU A 83 9.42 26.21 5.92
C GLU A 83 10.15 27.47 5.42
N PRO A 84 10.71 28.30 6.33
CA PRO A 84 11.37 29.55 5.97
C PRO A 84 12.74 29.39 5.31
#